data_AF-A0A933F8V1-F1
#
_entry.id   AF-A0A933F8V1-F1
#
_cell.length_a   1.000
_cell.length_b   1.000
_cell.length_c   1.000
_cell.angle_alpha   90.00
_cell.angle_beta   90.00
_cell.angle_gamma   90.00
#
_symmetry.space_group_name_H-M   'P 1'
#
loop_
_entity.id
_entity.type
_entity.pdbx_description
1 polymer ?
#
loop_
_entity_poly.entity_id
_entity_poly.type
_entity_poly.pdbx_seq_one_letter_code
_entity_poly.pdbx_strand_id
1 'polypeptide(L)'
;MVEVVPFRGLLYDQEKTGPLSEVTAPPYDVIKPEQQEELYRKNPYNVVRLILGKELPSDHENDNRYTRSAAVFRQWIEEGVLVRERKPVFYLYSQEYPLEGKTIRRLGIFARVRLEDFDAGNICPHEFTLAKAKKDRRLLLQACRANFSPIFGLYSDPEGGVDGLLEPAARENPMAVIEEDSITHRFWRLEDERVNASISQKFADKKIFIADGHHRYETALAYYKENRGRVKDCAHVMFFLTNLDAPSLLIFPIHRQVRCPFPFNREEFLSRLCNFFEVAPLPNGTPPDRIKSILEEAGKTGIAFGVYLREGLNRLFLAKLTDNRHILPYLDPDDSQELLVLDVAQLHALAVKTLLRIDTKDARGQRYLSYTIHI
;
A
#
# COMPACT_ATOMS: atom_id res chain seq x y z
N MET A 1 20.88 -1.07 -9.44
CA MET A 1 20.86 -2.34 -8.71
C MET A 1 20.25 -2.05 -7.35
N VAL A 2 19.19 -2.76 -6.99
CA VAL A 2 18.54 -2.57 -5.70
C VAL A 2 19.32 -3.33 -4.64
N GLU A 3 19.72 -2.64 -3.57
CA GLU A 3 20.34 -3.25 -2.41
C GLU A 3 19.25 -3.55 -1.37
N VAL A 4 18.93 -4.85 -1.21
CA VAL A 4 18.01 -5.38 -0.21
C VAL A 4 18.81 -6.24 0.76
N VAL A 5 18.86 -5.85 2.02
CA VAL A 5 19.75 -6.48 3.02
C VAL A 5 19.01 -6.86 4.31
N PRO A 6 19.45 -7.94 4.97
CA PRO A 6 18.95 -8.31 6.30
C PRO A 6 19.39 -7.29 7.34
N PHE A 7 18.76 -7.30 8.52
CA PHE A 7 19.08 -6.33 9.57
C PHE A 7 18.91 -6.90 10.97
N ARG A 8 19.52 -6.21 11.94
CA ARG A 8 19.35 -6.51 13.36
C ARG A 8 18.13 -5.77 13.87
N GLY A 9 16.96 -6.40 13.78
CA GLY A 9 15.71 -5.84 14.28
C GLY A 9 15.72 -5.69 15.80
N LEU A 10 14.85 -4.81 16.28
CA LEU A 10 14.48 -4.68 17.69
C LEU A 10 13.16 -5.41 17.86
N LEU A 11 13.14 -6.45 18.69
CA LEU A 11 11.99 -7.30 18.91
C LEU A 11 11.55 -7.19 20.37
N TYR A 12 10.25 -7.31 20.61
CA TYR A 12 9.73 -7.34 21.96
C TYR A 12 10.21 -8.57 22.74
N ASP A 13 10.59 -8.36 23.99
CA ASP A 13 10.77 -9.41 24.97
C ASP A 13 9.40 -9.80 25.55
N GLN A 14 8.85 -10.92 25.08
CA GLN A 14 7.52 -11.40 25.47
C GLN A 14 7.41 -11.83 26.94
N GLU A 15 8.54 -12.05 27.64
CA GLU A 15 8.51 -12.27 29.09
C GLU A 15 8.16 -10.97 29.84
N LYS A 16 8.48 -9.80 29.27
CA LYS A 16 8.17 -8.48 29.85
C LYS A 16 6.86 -7.91 29.34
N THR A 17 6.61 -8.05 28.05
CA THR A 17 5.43 -7.43 27.42
C THR A 17 4.18 -8.28 27.49
N GLY A 18 4.33 -9.58 27.72
CA GLY A 18 3.31 -10.56 27.36
C GLY A 18 3.26 -10.78 25.84
N PRO A 19 2.17 -11.37 25.33
CA PRO A 19 2.04 -11.75 23.93
C PRO A 19 2.00 -10.53 23.00
N LEU A 20 2.51 -10.67 21.77
CA LEU A 20 2.61 -9.58 20.81
C LEU A 20 1.25 -8.96 20.41
N SER A 21 0.14 -9.69 20.55
CA SER A 21 -1.22 -9.19 20.32
C SER A 21 -1.61 -8.03 21.27
N GLU A 22 -0.95 -7.90 22.41
CA GLU A 22 -1.21 -6.84 23.40
C GLU A 22 -0.41 -5.57 23.14
N VAL A 23 0.71 -5.68 22.41
CA VAL A 23 1.65 -4.58 22.18
C VAL A 23 1.69 -4.06 20.75
N THR A 24 0.90 -4.65 19.86
CA THR A 24 0.72 -4.18 18.49
C THR A 24 -0.43 -3.17 18.37
N ALA A 25 -0.45 -2.42 17.27
CA ALA A 25 -1.47 -1.43 16.96
C ALA A 25 -1.69 -1.36 15.44
N PRO A 26 -2.88 -0.90 15.00
CA PRO A 26 -3.12 -0.56 13.61
C PRO A 26 -2.17 0.54 13.10
N PRO A 27 -2.12 0.77 11.78
CA PRO A 27 -1.42 1.91 11.20
C PRO A 27 -1.85 3.25 11.84
N TYR A 28 -0.89 4.12 12.10
CA TYR A 28 -1.09 5.36 12.87
C TYR A 28 -2.13 6.32 12.27
N ASP A 29 -2.38 6.23 10.97
CA ASP A 29 -3.26 7.07 10.18
C ASP A 29 -4.73 6.60 10.16
N VAL A 30 -5.00 5.38 10.63
CA VAL A 30 -6.37 4.87 10.83
C VAL A 30 -6.83 4.89 12.29
N ILE A 31 -5.90 5.13 13.23
CA ILE A 31 -6.21 5.19 14.67
C ILE A 31 -6.99 6.48 14.99
N LYS A 32 -8.19 6.30 15.54
CA LYS A 32 -9.01 7.40 16.06
C LYS A 32 -8.57 7.79 17.49
N PRO A 33 -8.86 9.02 17.96
CA PRO A 33 -8.48 9.46 19.31
C PRO A 33 -8.95 8.52 20.42
N GLU A 34 -10.17 7.99 20.33
CA GLU A 34 -10.72 7.07 21.33
C GLU A 34 -9.95 5.74 21.33
N GLN A 35 -9.62 5.22 20.15
CA GLN A 35 -8.84 4.00 19.98
C GLN A 35 -7.39 4.19 20.46
N GLN A 36 -6.81 5.38 20.30
CA GLN A 36 -5.50 5.71 20.86
C GLN A 36 -5.52 5.56 22.39
N GLU A 37 -6.54 6.07 23.07
CA GLU A 37 -6.70 5.91 24.52
C GLU A 37 -6.82 4.45 24.95
N GLU A 38 -7.58 3.66 24.20
CA GLU A 38 -7.73 2.22 24.44
C GLU A 38 -6.39 1.49 24.31
N LEU A 39 -5.64 1.74 23.23
CA LEU A 39 -4.32 1.13 23.02
C LEU A 39 -3.32 1.52 24.11
N TYR A 40 -3.37 2.77 24.59
CA TYR A 40 -2.54 3.24 25.71
C TYR A 40 -2.86 2.51 27.02
N ARG A 41 -4.14 2.16 27.26
CA ARG A 41 -4.58 1.41 28.45
C ARG A 41 -4.36 -0.10 28.30
N LYS A 42 -4.42 -0.64 27.08
CA LYS A 42 -4.29 -2.07 26.76
C LYS A 42 -2.99 -2.65 27.30
N ASN A 43 -1.86 -2.00 27.00
CA ASN A 43 -0.55 -2.42 27.48
C ASN A 43 0.41 -1.23 27.62
N PRO A 44 1.20 -1.13 28.70
CA PRO A 44 2.20 -0.06 28.87
C PRO A 44 3.27 -0.06 27.78
N TYR A 45 3.51 -1.19 27.11
CA TYR A 45 4.48 -1.37 26.03
C TYR A 45 3.85 -1.35 24.64
N ASN A 46 2.59 -0.92 24.51
CA ASN A 46 1.92 -0.86 23.21
C ASN A 46 2.60 0.13 22.25
N VAL A 47 2.91 -0.35 21.04
CA VAL A 47 3.65 0.37 20.00
C VAL A 47 3.03 1.71 19.61
N VAL A 48 1.74 1.95 19.91
CA VAL A 48 1.06 3.25 19.72
C VAL A 48 1.87 4.40 20.34
N ARG A 49 2.57 4.15 21.45
CA ARG A 49 3.43 5.14 22.14
C ARG A 49 4.63 5.59 21.29
N LEU A 50 5.04 4.77 20.32
CA LEU A 50 6.13 5.03 19.39
C LEU A 50 5.64 5.58 18.04
N ILE A 51 4.51 5.09 17.53
CA ILE A 51 4.00 5.46 16.18
C ILE A 51 3.05 6.67 16.19
N LEU A 52 2.38 6.91 17.31
CA LEU A 52 1.36 7.94 17.49
C LEU A 52 1.31 8.37 18.97
N GLY A 53 2.35 9.06 19.43
CA GLY A 53 2.39 9.64 20.77
C GLY A 53 1.26 10.65 21.00
N LYS A 54 0.70 10.69 22.21
CA LYS A 54 -0.33 11.68 22.59
C LYS A 54 0.18 13.11 22.45
N GLU A 55 -0.67 13.98 21.91
CA GLU A 55 -0.48 15.43 21.93
C GLU A 55 -1.04 15.99 23.24
N LEU A 56 -0.30 16.90 23.86
CA LEU A 56 -0.70 17.53 25.12
C LEU A 56 -0.83 19.06 24.92
N PRO A 57 -1.72 19.74 25.65
CA PRO A 57 -1.82 21.20 25.59
C PRO A 57 -0.51 21.94 25.94
N SER A 58 0.38 21.29 26.69
CA SER A 58 1.70 21.80 27.06
C SER A 58 2.78 21.59 25.99
N ASP A 59 2.45 20.95 24.86
CA ASP A 59 3.42 20.63 23.82
C ASP A 59 4.04 21.89 23.20
N HIS A 60 5.36 21.83 23.04
CA HIS A 60 6.16 22.87 22.39
C HIS A 60 7.32 22.22 21.64
N GLU A 61 8.19 23.04 21.03
CA GLU A 61 9.20 22.55 20.08
C GLU A 61 10.15 21.50 20.67
N ASN A 62 10.51 21.62 21.95
CA ASN A 62 11.48 20.75 22.62
C ASN A 62 10.83 19.64 23.49
N ASP A 63 9.55 19.75 23.79
CA ASP A 63 8.78 18.72 24.50
C ASP A 63 7.42 18.55 23.83
N ASN A 64 7.30 17.47 23.07
CA ASN A 64 6.12 17.15 22.28
C ASN A 64 6.01 15.62 22.09
N ARG A 65 4.98 15.20 21.37
CA ARG A 65 4.73 13.79 21.06
C ARG A 65 5.97 13.05 20.52
N TYR A 66 6.79 13.67 19.68
CA TYR A 66 7.95 13.00 19.07
C TYR A 66 9.10 12.81 20.06
N THR A 67 9.40 13.83 20.90
CA THR A 67 10.44 13.70 21.92
C THR A 67 10.03 12.71 23.01
N ARG A 68 8.73 12.64 23.35
CA ARG A 68 8.18 11.59 24.21
C ARG A 68 8.30 10.20 23.59
N SER A 69 7.94 10.01 22.32
CA SER A 69 8.15 8.72 21.63
C SER A 69 9.63 8.32 21.61
N ALA A 70 10.55 9.26 21.41
CA ALA A 70 11.99 8.99 21.45
C ALA A 70 12.51 8.65 22.86
N ALA A 71 11.97 9.27 23.91
CA ALA A 71 12.29 8.93 25.28
C ALA A 71 11.79 7.52 25.63
N VAL A 72 10.54 7.20 25.31
CA VAL A 72 9.94 5.87 25.52
C VAL A 72 10.70 4.80 24.73
N PHE A 73 11.05 5.07 23.47
CA PHE A 73 11.82 4.14 22.64
C PHE A 73 13.19 3.81 23.25
N ARG A 74 13.92 4.82 23.71
CA ARG A 74 15.22 4.61 24.39
C ARG A 74 15.05 3.83 25.69
N GLN A 75 14.08 4.22 26.51
CA GLN A 75 13.76 3.54 27.75
C GLN A 75 13.47 2.04 27.51
N TRP A 76 12.66 1.70 26.51
CA TRP A 76 12.35 0.30 26.20
C TRP A 76 13.57 -0.50 25.75
N ILE A 77 14.53 0.12 25.08
CA ILE A 77 15.80 -0.55 24.73
C ILE A 77 16.66 -0.75 25.98
N GLU A 78 16.79 0.28 26.83
CA GLU A 78 17.60 0.25 28.05
C GLU A 78 17.06 -0.77 29.08
N GLU A 79 15.74 -0.84 29.23
CA GLU A 79 15.06 -1.79 30.10
C GLU A 79 14.97 -3.20 29.48
N GLY A 80 15.43 -3.38 28.23
CA GLY A 80 15.38 -4.63 27.50
C GLY A 80 13.96 -5.11 27.18
N VAL A 81 13.00 -4.20 27.07
CA VAL A 81 11.67 -4.45 26.50
C VAL A 81 11.78 -4.67 24.99
N LEU A 82 12.65 -3.90 24.33
CA LEU A 82 13.04 -4.10 22.94
C LEU A 82 14.47 -4.60 22.87
N VAL A 83 14.64 -5.85 22.44
CA VAL A 83 15.93 -6.53 22.36
C VAL A 83 16.43 -6.56 20.93
N ARG A 84 17.67 -6.12 20.73
CA ARG A 84 18.31 -6.11 19.41
C ARG A 84 18.84 -7.49 19.06
N GLU A 85 18.57 -7.93 17.84
CA GLU A 85 19.13 -9.17 17.31
C GLU A 85 20.67 -9.17 17.29
N ARG A 86 21.26 -10.34 17.54
CA ARG A 86 22.73 -10.51 17.59
C ARG A 86 23.36 -10.40 16.21
N LYS A 87 22.70 -10.97 15.20
CA LYS A 87 23.15 -11.00 13.80
C LYS A 87 22.05 -10.46 12.87
N PRO A 88 22.40 -9.90 11.71
CA PRO A 88 21.39 -9.47 10.74
C PRO A 88 20.66 -10.69 10.16
N VAL A 89 19.33 -10.63 10.15
CA VAL A 89 18.47 -11.65 9.53
C VAL A 89 17.38 -10.96 8.70
N PHE A 90 16.81 -11.68 7.75
CA PHE A 90 15.50 -11.31 7.21
C PHE A 90 14.42 -11.80 8.16
N TYR A 91 13.29 -11.11 8.18
CA TYR A 91 12.12 -11.55 8.93
C TYR A 91 11.02 -11.93 7.96
N LEU A 92 10.59 -13.18 8.02
CA LEU A 92 9.49 -13.66 7.20
C LEU A 92 8.17 -13.28 7.87
N TYR A 93 7.20 -12.89 7.05
CA TYR A 93 5.87 -12.54 7.49
C TYR A 93 4.82 -13.09 6.54
N SER A 94 3.75 -13.67 7.10
CA SER A 94 2.59 -14.10 6.33
C SER A 94 1.31 -13.52 6.90
N GLN A 95 0.37 -13.19 6.01
CA GLN A 95 -1.00 -12.85 6.34
C GLN A 95 -1.92 -13.87 5.69
N GLU A 96 -2.76 -14.51 6.49
CA GLU A 96 -3.81 -15.42 6.01
C GLU A 96 -5.18 -14.84 6.32
N TYR A 97 -6.05 -14.76 5.33
CA TYR A 97 -7.40 -14.20 5.50
C TYR A 97 -8.42 -14.86 4.56
N PRO A 98 -9.69 -14.95 4.96
CA PRO A 98 -10.74 -15.46 4.10
C PRO A 98 -11.16 -14.42 3.05
N LEU A 99 -11.35 -14.86 1.81
CA LEU A 99 -11.92 -14.07 0.72
C LEU A 99 -12.72 -14.98 -0.21
N GLU A 100 -13.99 -14.65 -0.45
CA GLU A 100 -14.87 -15.39 -1.38
C GLU A 100 -14.86 -16.91 -1.14
N GLY A 101 -14.88 -17.32 0.13
CA GLY A 101 -14.86 -18.73 0.53
C GLY A 101 -13.51 -19.45 0.40
N LYS A 102 -12.44 -18.73 0.04
CA LYS A 102 -11.08 -19.26 -0.04
C LYS A 102 -10.19 -18.61 1.02
N THR A 103 -9.20 -19.33 1.51
CA THR A 103 -8.13 -18.76 2.33
C THR A 103 -7.02 -18.23 1.43
N ILE A 104 -6.73 -16.94 1.53
CA ILE A 104 -5.64 -16.29 0.80
C ILE A 104 -4.45 -16.13 1.74
N ARG A 105 -3.25 -16.48 1.28
CA ARG A 105 -1.99 -16.35 2.04
C ARG A 105 -1.00 -15.46 1.32
N ARG A 106 -0.78 -14.24 1.84
CA ARG A 106 0.29 -13.36 1.38
C ARG A 106 1.57 -13.66 2.16
N LEU A 107 2.67 -13.89 1.45
CA LEU A 107 3.99 -14.16 2.03
C LEU A 107 4.98 -13.06 1.62
N GLY A 108 5.85 -12.64 2.53
CA GLY A 108 6.88 -11.66 2.21
C GLY A 108 7.90 -11.49 3.33
N ILE A 109 8.88 -10.63 3.10
CA ILE A 109 9.96 -10.39 4.07
C ILE A 109 10.01 -8.94 4.50
N PHE A 110 10.35 -8.71 5.77
CA PHE A 110 10.87 -7.43 6.20
C PHE A 110 12.36 -7.35 5.92
N ALA A 111 12.76 -6.27 5.24
CA ALA A 111 14.11 -6.03 4.78
C ALA A 111 14.47 -4.56 4.89
N ARG A 112 15.77 -4.25 4.82
CA ARG A 112 16.24 -2.88 4.59
C ARG A 112 16.56 -2.70 3.13
N VAL A 113 15.95 -1.69 2.52
CA VAL A 113 16.13 -1.35 1.11
C VAL A 113 16.87 -0.03 1.03
N ARG A 114 17.90 0.02 0.19
CA ARG A 114 18.68 1.23 -0.03
C ARG A 114 17.82 2.31 -0.68
N LEU A 115 17.94 3.52 -0.16
CA LEU A 115 17.30 4.71 -0.69
C LEU A 115 18.03 5.19 -1.95
N GLU A 116 17.26 5.56 -2.97
CA GLU A 116 17.73 6.17 -4.20
C GLU A 116 16.69 7.19 -4.70
N ASP A 117 17.12 8.06 -5.60
CA ASP A 117 16.18 8.94 -6.29
C ASP A 117 15.30 8.14 -7.25
N PHE A 118 14.02 8.50 -7.37
CA PHE A 118 13.09 7.78 -8.27
C PHE A 118 13.58 7.79 -9.73
N ASP A 119 14.34 8.82 -10.14
CA ASP A 119 14.96 8.92 -11.46
C ASP A 119 15.97 7.79 -11.75
N ALA A 120 16.49 7.11 -10.73
CA ALA A 120 17.33 5.91 -10.90
C ALA A 120 16.53 4.70 -11.40
N GLY A 121 15.19 4.72 -11.27
CA GLY A 121 14.27 3.79 -11.90
C GLY A 121 14.18 2.38 -11.28
N ASN A 122 14.87 2.09 -10.17
CA ASN A 122 14.72 0.80 -9.49
C ASN A 122 13.64 0.83 -8.41
N ILE A 123 13.39 1.98 -7.77
CA ILE A 123 12.24 2.19 -6.89
C ILE A 123 11.15 2.97 -7.63
N CYS A 124 9.98 2.34 -7.81
CA CYS A 124 8.89 2.84 -8.64
C CYS A 124 7.72 3.32 -7.77
N PRO A 125 7.47 4.64 -7.67
CA PRO A 125 6.26 5.19 -7.06
C PRO A 125 5.05 5.08 -8.00
N HIS A 126 3.84 5.24 -7.45
CA HIS A 126 2.60 5.30 -8.24
C HIS A 126 1.63 6.39 -7.76
N GLU A 127 2.00 7.17 -6.73
CA GLU A 127 1.24 8.31 -6.24
C GLU A 127 2.16 9.52 -6.00
N PHE A 128 1.57 10.72 -6.08
CA PHE A 128 2.16 11.93 -5.53
C PHE A 128 1.80 12.04 -4.05
N THR A 129 2.70 12.62 -3.27
CA THR A 129 2.60 12.64 -1.81
C THR A 129 2.25 14.01 -1.26
N LEU A 130 1.44 14.03 -0.20
CA LEU A 130 0.98 15.25 0.46
C LEU A 130 2.03 15.80 1.46
N ALA A 131 2.23 17.11 1.46
CA ALA A 131 3.25 17.78 2.28
C ALA A 131 3.07 17.60 3.81
N LYS A 132 1.82 17.58 4.30
CA LYS A 132 1.54 17.47 5.76
C LYS A 132 1.99 16.13 6.34
N ALA A 133 1.72 15.02 5.66
CA ALA A 133 2.10 13.67 6.10
C ALA A 133 3.63 13.49 6.15
N LYS A 134 4.36 14.12 5.23
CA LYS A 134 5.84 14.13 5.23
C LYS A 134 6.42 14.78 6.48
N LYS A 135 5.90 15.94 6.89
CA LYS A 135 6.43 16.69 8.05
C LYS A 135 6.34 15.87 9.34
N ASP A 136 5.19 15.27 9.60
CA ASP A 136 4.96 14.49 10.81
C ASP A 136 5.88 13.25 10.88
N ARG A 137 5.97 12.45 9.79
CA ARG A 137 6.88 11.30 9.74
C ARG A 137 8.34 11.71 9.84
N ARG A 138 8.72 12.86 9.29
CA ARG A 138 10.08 13.39 9.37
C ARG A 138 10.49 13.73 10.80
N LEU A 139 9.62 14.41 11.55
CA LEU A 139 9.89 14.75 12.95
C LEU A 139 10.05 13.49 13.81
N LEU A 140 9.21 12.48 13.60
CA LEU A 140 9.34 11.20 14.30
C LEU A 140 10.65 10.48 13.94
N LEU A 141 11.00 10.39 12.65
CA LEU A 141 12.26 9.77 12.20
C LEU A 141 13.47 10.51 12.76
N GLN A 142 13.45 11.85 12.81
CA GLN A 142 14.52 12.65 13.38
C GLN A 142 14.68 12.43 14.89
N ALA A 143 13.57 12.37 15.64
CA ALA A 143 13.58 12.20 17.08
C ALA A 143 14.01 10.78 17.50
N CYS A 144 13.41 9.76 16.89
CA CYS A 144 13.62 8.36 17.28
C CYS A 144 14.80 7.69 16.56
N ARG A 145 15.19 8.21 15.38
CA ARG A 145 16.19 7.59 14.49
C ARG A 145 15.89 6.12 14.19
N ALA A 146 14.61 5.80 14.04
CA ALA A 146 14.10 4.46 13.78
C ALA A 146 12.90 4.50 12.83
N ASN A 147 12.70 3.42 12.09
CA ASN A 147 11.52 3.19 11.27
C ASN A 147 10.58 2.25 12.02
N PHE A 148 9.40 2.72 12.38
CA PHE A 148 8.39 1.91 13.09
C PHE A 148 7.34 1.31 12.17
N SER A 149 7.20 1.86 10.95
CA SER A 149 6.20 1.41 9.97
C SER A 149 6.93 1.08 8.67
N PRO A 150 6.95 -0.18 8.23
CA PRO A 150 7.59 -0.59 7.00
C PRO A 150 6.88 0.02 5.80
N ILE A 151 7.61 0.30 4.73
CA ILE A 151 7.02 0.63 3.42
C ILE A 151 6.53 -0.67 2.78
N PHE A 152 5.33 -0.68 2.20
CA PHE A 152 4.86 -1.85 1.49
C PHE A 152 5.38 -1.82 0.06
N GLY A 153 6.31 -2.74 -0.26
CA GLY A 153 6.90 -2.88 -1.57
C GLY A 153 6.51 -4.20 -2.26
N LEU A 154 6.40 -4.13 -3.57
CA LEU A 154 6.15 -5.27 -4.46
C LEU A 154 7.36 -5.46 -5.38
N TYR A 155 7.71 -6.70 -5.67
CA TYR A 155 8.73 -7.03 -6.65
C TYR A 155 8.21 -8.12 -7.58
N SER A 156 8.59 -8.09 -8.85
CA SER A 156 8.22 -9.17 -9.77
C SER A 156 9.19 -10.35 -9.61
N ASP A 157 8.62 -11.54 -9.49
CA ASP A 157 9.34 -12.81 -9.44
C ASP A 157 8.45 -13.95 -9.97
N PRO A 158 8.18 -14.00 -11.30
CA PRO A 158 7.24 -14.95 -11.88
C PRO A 158 7.67 -16.42 -11.70
N GLU A 159 8.98 -16.65 -11.61
CA GLU A 159 9.57 -17.97 -11.36
C GLU A 159 9.51 -18.40 -9.89
N GLY A 160 9.09 -17.52 -8.98
CA GLY A 160 8.98 -17.79 -7.54
C GLY A 160 10.32 -18.12 -6.87
N GLY A 161 11.42 -17.60 -7.39
CA GLY A 161 12.77 -17.90 -6.91
C GLY A 161 13.06 -17.37 -5.49
N VAL A 162 12.45 -16.26 -5.08
CA VAL A 162 12.51 -15.75 -3.70
C VAL A 162 11.53 -16.52 -2.83
N ASP A 163 10.27 -16.67 -3.26
CA ASP A 163 9.24 -17.39 -2.49
C ASP A 163 9.66 -18.84 -2.17
N GLY A 164 10.31 -19.53 -3.11
CA GLY A 164 10.86 -20.86 -2.91
C GLY A 164 11.94 -20.93 -1.82
N LEU A 165 12.64 -19.83 -1.53
CA LEU A 165 13.58 -19.73 -0.40
C LEU A 165 12.86 -19.45 0.93
N LEU A 166 11.67 -18.83 0.88
CA LEU A 166 10.89 -18.46 2.07
C LEU A 166 10.03 -19.62 2.57
N GLU A 167 9.43 -20.39 1.66
CA GLU A 167 8.46 -21.45 2.00
C GLU A 167 8.96 -22.51 2.99
N PRO A 168 10.22 -23.00 2.93
CA PRO A 168 10.72 -23.94 3.93
C PRO A 168 10.62 -23.39 5.36
N ALA A 169 11.07 -22.14 5.57
CA ALA A 169 10.98 -21.49 6.88
C ALA A 169 9.52 -21.19 7.28
N ALA A 170 8.65 -20.95 6.30
CA ALA A 170 7.23 -20.68 6.53
C ALA A 170 6.44 -21.91 7.03
N ARG A 171 7.01 -23.11 6.95
CA ARG A 171 6.44 -24.38 7.46
C ARG A 171 6.87 -24.70 8.88
N GLU A 172 7.91 -24.03 9.37
CA GLU A 172 8.38 -24.16 10.75
C GLU A 172 7.47 -23.42 11.72
N ASN A 173 7.68 -23.63 13.02
CA ASN A 173 6.92 -22.93 14.05
C ASN A 173 7.21 -21.41 14.01
N PRO A 174 6.17 -20.56 13.85
CA PRO A 174 6.34 -19.11 13.91
C PRO A 174 6.77 -18.68 15.30
N MET A 175 7.60 -17.65 15.37
CA MET A 175 7.96 -17.05 16.66
C MET A 175 6.84 -16.19 17.25
N ALA A 176 5.86 -15.81 16.42
CA ALA A 176 4.65 -15.14 16.85
C ALA A 176 3.49 -15.43 15.91
N VAL A 177 2.29 -15.58 16.48
CA VAL A 177 1.01 -15.66 15.78
C VAL A 177 0.08 -14.63 16.40
N ILE A 178 -0.54 -13.79 15.57
CA ILE A 178 -1.53 -12.80 16.01
C ILE A 178 -2.77 -12.99 15.14
N GLU A 179 -3.93 -13.07 15.77
CA GLU A 179 -5.23 -13.10 15.10
C GLU A 179 -5.94 -11.77 15.35
N GLU A 180 -6.25 -11.05 14.27
CA GLU A 180 -6.93 -9.75 14.31
C GLU A 180 -7.87 -9.64 13.11
N ASP A 181 -9.13 -9.27 13.31
CA ASP A 181 -10.13 -9.08 12.25
C ASP A 181 -10.26 -10.25 11.24
N SER A 182 -10.19 -11.49 11.73
CA SER A 182 -10.20 -12.72 10.90
C SER A 182 -8.96 -12.87 9.99
N ILE A 183 -7.91 -12.11 10.25
CA ILE A 183 -6.60 -12.22 9.63
C ILE A 183 -5.64 -12.89 10.62
N THR A 184 -4.98 -13.96 10.19
CA THR A 184 -3.91 -14.59 10.96
C THR A 184 -2.57 -14.10 10.44
N HIS A 185 -1.85 -13.40 11.30
CA HIS A 185 -0.51 -12.92 11.08
C HIS A 185 0.50 -13.88 11.69
N ARG A 186 1.53 -14.25 10.92
CA ARG A 186 2.63 -15.09 11.42
C ARG A 186 3.97 -14.48 11.06
N PHE A 187 4.93 -14.67 11.95
CA PHE A 187 6.25 -14.06 11.85
C PHE A 187 7.35 -15.07 12.20
N TRP A 188 8.43 -15.07 11.43
CA TRP A 188 9.60 -15.93 11.63
C TRP A 188 10.90 -15.15 11.45
N ARG A 189 11.99 -15.67 12.00
CA ARG A 189 13.36 -15.23 11.71
C ARG A 189 13.97 -16.16 10.66
N LEU A 190 14.62 -15.59 9.65
CA LEU A 190 15.41 -16.34 8.68
C LEU A 190 16.87 -16.32 9.11
N GLU A 191 17.29 -17.33 9.89
CA GLU A 191 18.61 -17.38 10.49
C GLU A 191 19.72 -17.95 9.59
N ASP A 192 19.35 -18.63 8.50
CA ASP A 192 20.28 -19.22 7.54
C ASP A 192 20.96 -18.13 6.70
N GLU A 193 22.27 -17.97 6.89
CA GLU A 193 23.07 -16.94 6.23
C GLU A 193 23.20 -17.16 4.71
N ARG A 194 23.17 -18.42 4.25
CA ARG A 194 23.20 -18.75 2.81
C ARG A 194 21.89 -18.38 2.15
N VAL A 195 20.77 -18.66 2.81
CA VAL A 195 19.44 -18.23 2.36
C VAL A 195 19.38 -16.71 2.29
N ASN A 196 19.83 -16.01 3.33
CA ASN A 196 19.84 -14.54 3.37
C ASN A 196 20.71 -13.93 2.25
N ALA A 197 21.89 -14.50 1.98
CA ALA A 197 22.74 -14.07 0.87
C ALA A 197 22.06 -14.28 -0.49
N SER A 198 21.43 -15.44 -0.69
CA SER A 198 20.71 -15.78 -1.93
C SER A 198 19.51 -14.85 -2.18
N ILE A 199 18.73 -14.53 -1.13
CA ILE A 199 17.64 -13.54 -1.20
C ILE A 199 18.21 -12.19 -1.66
N SER A 200 19.24 -11.68 -0.99
CA SER A 200 19.84 -10.37 -1.31
C SER A 200 20.33 -10.32 -2.76
N GLN A 201 20.97 -11.40 -3.24
CA GLN A 201 21.44 -11.51 -4.62
C GLN A 201 20.28 -11.51 -5.63
N LYS A 202 19.17 -12.20 -5.34
CA LYS A 202 18.00 -12.24 -6.23
C LYS A 202 17.32 -10.88 -6.39
N PHE A 203 17.50 -9.96 -5.45
CA PHE A 203 16.95 -8.61 -5.54
C PHE A 203 17.79 -7.63 -6.36
N ALA A 204 19.06 -7.94 -6.61
CA ALA A 204 20.00 -7.05 -7.28
C ALA A 204 19.43 -6.45 -8.59
N ASP A 205 18.89 -7.32 -9.43
CA ASP A 205 18.40 -6.96 -10.77
C ASP A 205 16.87 -6.73 -10.81
N LYS A 206 16.22 -6.67 -9.66
CA LYS A 206 14.77 -6.42 -9.57
C LYS A 206 14.47 -4.93 -9.42
N LYS A 207 13.24 -4.55 -9.76
CA LYS A 207 12.63 -3.27 -9.36
C LYS A 207 11.69 -3.50 -8.18
N ILE A 208 11.53 -2.48 -7.34
CA ILE A 208 10.56 -2.47 -6.25
C ILE A 208 9.52 -1.40 -6.53
N PHE A 209 8.26 -1.80 -6.62
CA PHE A 209 7.12 -0.90 -6.69
C PHE A 209 6.63 -0.59 -5.29
N ILE A 210 6.49 0.69 -4.94
CA ILE A 210 5.90 1.07 -3.65
C ILE A 210 4.39 0.91 -3.79
N ALA A 211 3.78 -0.03 -3.06
CA ALA A 211 2.33 -0.21 -2.97
C ALA A 211 1.70 0.71 -1.92
N ASP A 212 2.42 1.00 -0.84
CA ASP A 212 2.00 1.96 0.17
C ASP A 212 3.22 2.50 0.93
N GLY A 213 3.17 3.76 1.33
CA GLY A 213 4.23 4.42 2.11
C GLY A 213 5.17 5.30 1.32
N HIS A 214 4.72 5.92 0.23
CA HIS A 214 5.52 6.86 -0.58
C HIS A 214 6.02 8.03 0.26
N HIS A 215 5.16 8.59 1.13
CA HIS A 215 5.55 9.67 2.03
C HIS A 215 6.62 9.22 3.05
N ARG A 216 6.62 7.95 3.47
CA ARG A 216 7.65 7.34 4.34
C ARG A 216 8.96 7.22 3.57
N TYR A 217 8.91 6.75 2.31
CA TYR A 217 10.08 6.65 1.45
C TYR A 217 10.77 8.00 1.24
N GLU A 218 10.01 9.01 0.79
CA GLU A 218 10.58 10.34 0.53
C GLU A 218 11.07 11.03 1.80
N THR A 219 10.40 10.81 2.94
CA THR A 219 10.87 11.29 4.24
C THR A 219 12.22 10.68 4.60
N ALA A 220 12.38 9.36 4.41
CA ALA A 220 13.64 8.68 4.66
C ALA A 220 14.73 9.11 3.67
N LEU A 221 14.39 9.29 2.39
CA LEU A 221 15.30 9.80 1.35
C LEU A 221 15.80 11.21 1.67
N ALA A 222 14.90 12.12 2.07
CA ALA A 222 15.28 13.47 2.49
C ALA A 222 16.18 13.44 3.73
N TYR A 223 15.82 12.62 4.74
CA TYR A 223 16.64 12.43 5.93
C TYR A 223 18.04 11.89 5.59
N TYR A 224 18.13 10.91 4.69
CA TYR A 224 19.40 10.38 4.20
C TYR A 224 20.26 11.47 3.54
N LYS A 225 19.68 12.24 2.61
CA LYS A 225 20.40 13.31 1.90
C LYS A 225 20.96 14.36 2.85
N GLU A 226 20.20 14.76 3.86
CA GLU A 226 20.61 15.77 4.85
C GLU A 226 21.67 15.27 5.84
N ASN A 227 21.68 13.97 6.10
CA ASN A 227 22.54 13.34 7.11
C ASN A 227 23.64 12.46 6.53
N ARG A 228 23.83 12.49 5.21
CA ARG A 228 24.85 11.69 4.51
C ARG A 228 26.22 11.99 5.10
N GLY A 229 26.90 10.95 5.58
CA GLY A 229 28.21 11.05 6.24
C GLY A 229 28.18 11.48 7.72
N ARG A 230 27.03 11.91 8.26
CA ARG A 230 26.86 12.29 9.67
C ARG A 230 26.19 11.19 10.49
N VAL A 231 25.11 10.62 9.97
CA VAL A 231 24.38 9.53 10.61
C VAL A 231 24.80 8.23 9.94
N LYS A 232 25.37 7.31 10.72
CA LYS A 232 25.69 5.97 10.21
C LYS A 232 24.40 5.27 9.80
N ASP A 233 24.47 4.59 8.66
CA ASP A 233 23.45 3.64 8.24
C ASP A 233 22.05 4.24 7.97
N CYS A 234 21.99 5.54 7.62
CA CYS A 234 20.75 6.21 7.22
C CYS A 234 20.39 6.02 5.73
N ALA A 235 21.19 5.26 4.97
CA ALA A 235 20.99 5.03 3.54
C ALA A 235 19.93 3.98 3.21
N HIS A 236 19.34 3.32 4.21
CA HIS A 236 18.32 2.29 4.00
C HIS A 236 17.10 2.55 4.87
N VAL A 237 15.94 2.13 4.36
CA VAL A 237 14.64 2.20 5.04
C VAL A 237 14.02 0.81 5.08
N MET A 238 13.16 0.57 6.09
CA MET A 238 12.51 -0.73 6.26
C MET A 238 11.34 -0.89 5.28
N PHE A 239 11.34 -2.01 4.56
CA PHE A 239 10.24 -2.43 3.69
C PHE A 239 9.66 -3.77 4.17
N PHE A 240 8.38 -3.98 3.91
CA PHE A 240 7.79 -5.29 3.71
C PHE A 240 7.75 -5.56 2.21
N LEU A 241 8.39 -6.63 1.75
CA LEU A 241 8.49 -6.99 0.33
C LEU A 241 7.72 -8.28 0.06
N THR A 242 6.78 -8.24 -0.87
CA THR A 242 6.01 -9.42 -1.33
C THR A 242 6.06 -9.52 -2.85
N ASN A 243 5.91 -10.74 -3.36
CA ASN A 243 5.93 -11.02 -4.79
C ASN A 243 4.67 -10.49 -5.47
N LEU A 244 4.84 -9.66 -6.50
CA LEU A 244 3.79 -9.09 -7.35
C LEU A 244 3.05 -10.19 -8.14
N ASP A 245 3.78 -11.23 -8.54
CA ASP A 245 3.27 -12.33 -9.36
C ASP A 245 2.61 -13.43 -8.53
N ALA A 246 2.61 -13.29 -7.19
CA ALA A 246 1.95 -14.25 -6.31
C ALA A 246 0.43 -14.16 -6.46
N PRO A 247 -0.29 -15.30 -6.61
CA PRO A 247 -1.76 -15.32 -6.70
C PRO A 247 -2.49 -14.71 -5.49
N SER A 248 -1.79 -14.54 -4.37
CA SER A 248 -2.32 -13.98 -3.14
C SER A 248 -2.24 -12.46 -3.04
N LEU A 249 -1.57 -11.79 -3.98
CA LEU A 249 -1.63 -10.34 -4.09
C LEU A 249 -2.86 -9.96 -4.90
N LEU A 250 -3.81 -9.32 -4.23
CA LEU A 250 -5.09 -8.94 -4.81
C LEU A 250 -5.21 -7.43 -4.84
N ILE A 251 -5.53 -6.89 -6.01
CA ILE A 251 -5.78 -5.46 -6.24
C ILE A 251 -7.23 -5.33 -6.68
N PHE A 252 -8.08 -4.78 -5.82
CA PHE A 252 -9.49 -4.60 -6.11
C PHE A 252 -9.75 -3.31 -6.88
N PRO A 253 -10.78 -3.27 -7.75
CA PRO A 253 -11.17 -2.06 -8.44
C PRO A 253 -11.70 -1.01 -7.45
N ILE A 254 -11.45 0.25 -7.76
CA ILE A 254 -12.09 1.38 -7.08
C ILE A 254 -13.19 1.91 -8.02
N HIS A 255 -14.45 1.87 -7.60
CA HIS A 255 -15.57 2.33 -8.41
C HIS A 255 -15.70 3.85 -8.36
N ARG A 256 -15.99 4.47 -9.53
CA ARG A 256 -16.22 5.91 -9.66
C ARG A 256 -17.71 6.20 -9.58
N GLN A 257 -18.12 6.97 -8.59
CA GLN A 257 -19.44 7.55 -8.50
C GLN A 257 -19.37 8.98 -9.02
N VAL A 258 -20.11 9.28 -10.08
CA VAL A 258 -20.03 10.57 -10.77
C VAL A 258 -21.32 11.35 -10.59
N ARG A 259 -21.20 12.59 -10.10
CA ARG A 259 -22.28 13.56 -10.06
C ARG A 259 -22.08 14.60 -11.15
N CYS A 260 -22.91 14.58 -12.18
CA CYS A 260 -22.74 15.47 -13.32
C CYS A 260 -22.89 16.96 -12.92
N PRO A 261 -22.00 17.85 -13.39
CA PRO A 261 -22.05 19.28 -13.10
C PRO A 261 -23.14 20.04 -13.86
N PHE A 262 -23.77 19.41 -14.86
CA PHE A 262 -24.82 19.96 -15.72
C PHE A 262 -26.00 18.98 -15.81
N PRO A 263 -27.17 19.42 -16.32
CA PRO A 263 -28.30 18.52 -16.58
C PRO A 263 -27.87 17.30 -17.40
N PHE A 264 -28.03 16.12 -16.83
CA PHE A 264 -27.57 14.88 -17.45
C PHE A 264 -28.61 14.35 -18.43
N ASN A 265 -28.24 14.27 -19.72
CA ASN A 265 -29.05 13.60 -20.73
C ASN A 265 -28.51 12.18 -20.95
N ARG A 266 -29.31 11.20 -20.56
CA ARG A 266 -28.94 9.78 -20.56
C ARG A 266 -28.74 9.24 -21.98
N GLU A 267 -29.67 9.53 -22.88
CA GLU A 267 -29.66 9.04 -24.26
C GLU A 267 -28.48 9.64 -25.04
N GLU A 268 -28.22 10.93 -24.84
CA GLU A 268 -27.05 11.61 -25.40
C GLU A 268 -25.74 11.00 -24.85
N PHE A 269 -25.66 10.77 -23.54
CA PHE A 269 -24.48 10.15 -22.93
C PHE A 269 -24.20 8.76 -23.51
N LEU A 270 -25.22 7.89 -23.57
CA LEU A 270 -25.07 6.53 -24.13
C LEU A 270 -24.71 6.58 -25.62
N SER A 271 -25.32 7.47 -26.40
CA SER A 271 -24.99 7.64 -27.81
C SER A 271 -23.53 8.07 -27.99
N ARG A 272 -23.04 9.03 -27.20
CA ARG A 272 -21.64 9.47 -27.25
C ARG A 272 -20.68 8.41 -26.70
N LEU A 273 -21.11 7.61 -25.73
CA LEU A 273 -20.35 6.48 -25.21
C LEU A 273 -20.09 5.42 -26.29
N CYS A 274 -21.09 5.16 -27.16
CA CYS A 274 -20.95 4.24 -28.29
C CYS A 274 -19.88 4.64 -29.31
N ASN A 275 -19.41 5.89 -29.32
CA ASN A 275 -18.30 6.31 -30.18
C ASN A 275 -16.96 5.68 -29.77
N PHE A 276 -16.83 5.27 -28.51
CA PHE A 276 -15.58 4.73 -27.96
C PHE A 276 -15.73 3.30 -27.43
N PHE A 277 -16.95 2.90 -27.08
CA PHE A 277 -17.24 1.61 -26.46
C PHE A 277 -18.33 0.86 -27.21
N GLU A 278 -18.21 -0.46 -27.29
CA GLU A 278 -19.35 -1.33 -27.56
C GLU A 278 -20.19 -1.40 -26.28
N VAL A 279 -21.40 -0.86 -26.33
CA VAL A 279 -22.28 -0.73 -25.15
C VAL A 279 -23.46 -1.69 -25.28
N ALA A 280 -23.57 -2.63 -24.33
CA ALA A 280 -24.65 -3.60 -24.27
C ALA A 280 -25.43 -3.45 -22.95
N PRO A 281 -26.77 -3.39 -22.97
CA PRO A 281 -27.56 -3.37 -21.74
C PRO A 281 -27.47 -4.73 -21.02
N LEU A 282 -27.38 -4.68 -19.69
CA LEU A 282 -27.51 -5.85 -18.83
C LEU A 282 -28.88 -5.85 -18.14
N PRO A 283 -29.46 -7.03 -17.83
CA PRO A 283 -30.72 -7.09 -17.11
C PRO A 283 -30.65 -6.36 -15.77
N ASN A 284 -31.69 -5.58 -15.45
CA ASN A 284 -31.81 -5.00 -14.12
C ASN A 284 -31.88 -6.10 -13.06
N GLY A 285 -31.26 -5.86 -11.90
CA GLY A 285 -31.20 -6.86 -10.84
C GLY A 285 -30.25 -8.02 -11.11
N THR A 286 -29.38 -7.92 -12.13
CA THR A 286 -28.25 -8.84 -12.30
C THR A 286 -27.44 -8.85 -10.99
N PRO A 287 -27.25 -10.03 -10.36
CA PRO A 287 -26.50 -10.12 -9.11
C PRO A 287 -25.04 -9.65 -9.27
N PRO A 288 -24.43 -9.04 -8.24
CA PRO A 288 -23.05 -8.55 -8.30
C PRO A 288 -22.04 -9.60 -8.79
N ASP A 289 -22.14 -10.85 -8.32
CA ASP A 289 -21.23 -11.93 -8.75
C ASP A 289 -21.32 -12.19 -10.26
N ARG A 290 -22.53 -12.09 -10.83
CA ARG A 290 -22.73 -12.26 -12.27
C ARG A 290 -22.16 -11.07 -13.05
N ILE A 291 -22.27 -9.84 -12.51
CA ILE A 291 -21.64 -8.66 -13.11
C ILE A 291 -20.12 -8.85 -13.12
N LYS A 292 -19.54 -9.31 -12.00
CA LYS A 292 -18.11 -9.61 -11.87
C LYS A 292 -17.66 -10.61 -12.93
N SER A 293 -18.36 -11.75 -13.07
CA SER A 293 -18.01 -12.76 -14.07
C SER A 293 -18.13 -12.26 -15.52
N ILE A 294 -19.13 -11.41 -15.83
CA ILE A 294 -19.25 -10.77 -17.15
C ILE A 294 -18.06 -9.85 -17.42
N LEU A 295 -17.64 -9.05 -16.43
CA LEU A 295 -16.49 -8.15 -16.55
C LEU A 295 -15.18 -8.92 -16.65
N GLU A 296 -15.00 -9.99 -15.88
CA GLU A 296 -13.83 -10.87 -15.97
C GLU A 296 -13.69 -11.48 -17.37
N GLU A 297 -14.78 -11.98 -17.95
CA GLU A 297 -14.76 -12.55 -19.30
C GLU A 297 -14.48 -11.49 -20.37
N ALA A 298 -15.14 -10.33 -20.29
CA ALA A 298 -14.89 -9.21 -21.20
C ALA A 298 -13.43 -8.71 -21.11
N GLY A 299 -12.90 -8.66 -19.88
CA GLY A 299 -11.54 -8.24 -19.53
C GLY A 299 -10.44 -9.07 -20.19
N LYS A 300 -10.69 -10.36 -20.49
CA LYS A 300 -9.72 -11.25 -21.16
C LYS A 300 -9.33 -10.78 -22.56
N THR A 301 -10.19 -10.01 -23.22
CA THR A 301 -10.02 -9.60 -24.64
C THR A 301 -9.93 -8.09 -24.82
N GLY A 302 -9.98 -7.31 -23.74
CA GLY A 302 -9.89 -5.85 -23.79
C GLY A 302 -10.40 -5.18 -22.52
N ILE A 303 -10.35 -3.85 -22.51
CA ILE A 303 -10.78 -3.05 -21.36
C ILE A 303 -12.32 -2.98 -21.35
N ALA A 304 -12.94 -3.29 -20.23
CA ALA A 304 -14.39 -3.27 -20.08
C ALA A 304 -14.81 -2.65 -18.74
N PHE A 305 -15.94 -1.95 -18.75
CA PHE A 305 -16.51 -1.29 -17.59
C PHE A 305 -17.97 -1.68 -17.38
N GLY A 306 -18.36 -1.83 -16.12
CA GLY A 306 -19.76 -1.81 -15.73
C GLY A 306 -20.21 -0.36 -15.55
N VAL A 307 -21.28 0.04 -16.24
CA VAL A 307 -21.85 1.38 -16.14
C VAL A 307 -23.24 1.29 -15.54
N TYR A 308 -23.44 1.98 -14.41
CA TYR A 308 -24.74 2.10 -13.76
C TYR A 308 -25.28 3.53 -13.88
N LEU A 309 -26.50 3.66 -14.40
CA LEU A 309 -27.22 4.92 -14.52
C LEU A 309 -28.47 4.89 -13.63
N ARG A 310 -28.63 5.92 -12.78
CA ARG A 310 -29.70 5.99 -11.76
C ARG A 310 -31.11 5.99 -12.36
N GLU A 311 -31.29 6.63 -13.50
CA GLU A 311 -32.58 6.86 -14.15
C GLU A 311 -32.75 6.02 -15.41
N GLY A 312 -33.99 5.72 -15.80
CA GLY A 312 -34.33 4.95 -17.01
C GLY A 312 -34.71 3.49 -16.75
N LEU A 313 -35.25 2.85 -17.80
CA LEU A 313 -35.73 1.47 -17.75
C LEU A 313 -34.59 0.45 -17.64
N ASN A 314 -33.47 0.61 -18.35
CA ASN A 314 -32.28 -0.25 -18.21
C ASN A 314 -31.19 0.50 -17.45
N ARG A 315 -30.83 0.09 -16.24
CA ARG A 315 -29.89 0.86 -15.41
C ARG A 315 -28.44 0.39 -15.51
N LEU A 316 -28.23 -0.83 -15.99
CA LEU A 316 -26.92 -1.45 -16.03
C LEU A 316 -26.48 -1.72 -17.47
N PHE A 317 -25.22 -1.42 -17.76
CA PHE A 317 -24.61 -1.62 -19.06
C PHE A 317 -23.20 -2.20 -18.92
N LEU A 318 -22.82 -3.04 -19.88
CA LEU A 318 -21.43 -3.37 -20.17
C LEU A 318 -20.92 -2.43 -21.25
N ALA A 319 -19.80 -1.76 -21.01
CA ALA A 319 -19.12 -0.91 -21.98
C ALA A 319 -17.72 -1.46 -22.24
N LYS A 320 -17.51 -2.06 -23.41
CA LYS A 320 -16.21 -2.62 -23.82
C LYS A 320 -15.50 -1.66 -24.76
N LEU A 321 -14.27 -1.29 -24.45
CA LEU A 321 -13.49 -0.35 -25.27
C LEU A 321 -13.22 -0.98 -26.65
N THR A 322 -13.52 -0.25 -27.72
CA THR A 322 -13.34 -0.76 -29.09
C THR A 322 -11.90 -0.63 -29.58
N ASP A 323 -11.21 0.45 -29.19
CA ASP A 323 -9.81 0.70 -29.51
C ASP A 323 -9.15 1.51 -28.39
N ASN A 324 -8.03 1.02 -27.86
CA ASN A 324 -7.29 1.73 -26.82
C ASN A 324 -6.66 3.04 -27.33
N ARG A 325 -6.43 3.17 -28.64
CA ARG A 325 -5.86 4.38 -29.26
C ARG A 325 -6.83 5.56 -29.25
N HIS A 326 -8.10 5.34 -28.92
CA HIS A 326 -9.05 6.43 -28.72
C HIS A 326 -8.61 7.43 -27.65
N ILE A 327 -7.77 7.02 -26.69
CA ILE A 327 -7.23 7.94 -25.68
C ILE A 327 -6.23 8.95 -26.23
N LEU A 328 -5.53 8.64 -27.33
CA LEU A 328 -4.37 9.42 -27.80
C LEU A 328 -4.64 10.92 -27.98
N PRO A 329 -5.79 11.37 -28.54
CA PRO A 329 -6.09 12.79 -28.68
C PRO A 329 -6.34 13.52 -27.35
N TYR A 330 -6.48 12.79 -26.25
CA TYR A 330 -6.85 13.31 -24.92
C TYR A 330 -5.70 13.24 -23.90
N LEU A 331 -4.56 12.67 -24.29
CA LEU A 331 -3.33 12.66 -23.51
C LEU A 331 -2.66 14.03 -23.57
N ASP A 332 -2.05 14.45 -22.47
CA ASP A 332 -1.21 15.65 -22.47
C ASP A 332 0.15 15.36 -23.16
N PRO A 333 0.90 16.35 -23.65
CA PRO A 333 2.14 16.12 -24.40
C PRO A 333 3.21 15.30 -23.66
N ASP A 334 3.21 15.36 -22.33
CA ASP A 334 4.14 14.65 -21.45
C ASP A 334 3.60 13.29 -20.97
N ASP A 335 2.35 12.95 -21.29
CA ASP A 335 1.74 11.68 -20.93
C ASP A 335 2.32 10.54 -21.79
N SER A 336 2.67 9.42 -21.17
CA SER A 336 3.34 8.32 -21.87
C SER A 336 2.35 7.41 -22.62
N GLN A 337 2.81 6.75 -23.69
CA GLN A 337 1.96 5.86 -24.49
C GLN A 337 1.55 4.59 -23.73
N GLU A 338 2.28 4.22 -22.68
CA GLU A 338 1.96 3.11 -21.79
C GLU A 338 0.59 3.29 -21.09
N LEU A 339 0.04 4.51 -21.02
CA LEU A 339 -1.32 4.75 -20.54
C LEU A 339 -2.40 4.07 -21.41
N LEU A 340 -2.08 3.68 -22.65
CA LEU A 340 -2.98 2.95 -23.54
C LEU A 340 -3.51 1.66 -22.91
N VAL A 341 -2.72 0.96 -22.10
CA VAL A 341 -3.11 -0.32 -21.50
C VAL A 341 -3.82 -0.18 -20.17
N LEU A 342 -3.89 1.04 -19.61
CA LEU A 342 -4.49 1.27 -18.30
C LEU A 342 -5.97 1.61 -18.43
N ASP A 343 -6.81 0.73 -17.90
CA ASP A 343 -8.27 0.91 -17.85
C ASP A 343 -8.68 2.23 -17.19
N VAL A 344 -8.06 2.59 -16.07
CA VAL A 344 -8.34 3.83 -15.35
C VAL A 344 -8.03 5.07 -16.20
N ALA A 345 -6.97 5.04 -17.00
CA ALA A 345 -6.61 6.15 -17.88
C ALA A 345 -7.66 6.29 -19.00
N GLN A 346 -8.06 5.17 -19.62
CA GLN A 346 -9.12 5.13 -20.63
C GLN A 346 -10.45 5.68 -20.08
N LEU A 347 -10.85 5.23 -18.88
CA LEU A 347 -12.08 5.68 -18.22
C LEU A 347 -12.04 7.20 -17.96
N HIS A 348 -10.96 7.70 -17.35
CA HIS A 348 -10.87 9.11 -16.98
C HIS A 348 -10.79 10.02 -18.22
N ALA A 349 -10.04 9.66 -19.25
CA ALA A 349 -9.89 10.48 -20.45
C ALA A 349 -11.15 10.47 -21.32
N LEU A 350 -11.67 9.27 -21.64
CA LEU A 350 -12.78 9.13 -22.58
C LEU A 350 -14.11 9.46 -21.91
N ALA A 351 -14.44 8.80 -20.79
CA ALA A 351 -15.76 8.99 -20.18
C ALA A 351 -15.80 10.23 -19.27
N VAL A 352 -14.89 10.36 -18.30
CA VAL A 352 -15.00 11.41 -17.27
C VAL A 352 -14.65 12.79 -17.83
N LYS A 353 -13.49 12.95 -18.47
CA LYS A 353 -13.02 14.21 -19.05
C LYS A 353 -13.79 14.59 -20.30
N THR A 354 -13.92 13.67 -21.27
CA THR A 354 -14.50 14.02 -22.59
C THR A 354 -16.03 13.96 -22.61
N LEU A 355 -16.63 12.86 -22.15
CA LEU A 355 -18.09 12.74 -22.18
C LEU A 355 -18.77 13.57 -21.11
N LEU A 356 -18.29 13.49 -19.88
CA LEU A 356 -18.88 14.16 -18.71
C LEU A 356 -18.28 15.55 -18.43
N ARG A 357 -17.25 15.99 -19.17
CA ARG A 357 -16.61 17.32 -19.02
C ARG A 357 -16.10 17.58 -17.60
N ILE A 358 -15.59 16.55 -16.94
CA ILE A 358 -15.01 16.61 -15.59
C ILE A 358 -13.51 16.34 -15.71
N ASP A 359 -12.68 17.36 -15.50
CA ASP A 359 -11.23 17.16 -15.42
C ASP A 359 -10.81 16.87 -13.98
N THR A 360 -10.38 15.64 -13.72
CA THR A 360 -9.93 15.21 -12.38
C THR A 360 -8.51 15.69 -12.03
N LYS A 361 -7.76 16.24 -13.00
CA LYS A 361 -6.48 16.93 -12.73
C LYS A 361 -6.73 18.32 -12.07
N ASP A 362 -7.94 18.88 -12.21
CA ASP A 362 -8.37 20.10 -11.52
C ASP A 362 -9.13 19.78 -10.22
N ALA A 363 -8.75 20.43 -9.10
CA ALA A 363 -9.45 20.34 -7.82
C ALA A 363 -10.96 20.61 -7.92
N ARG A 364 -11.39 21.49 -8.84
CA ARG A 364 -12.81 21.79 -9.09
C ARG A 364 -13.55 20.62 -9.74
N GLY A 365 -12.88 19.79 -10.53
CA GLY A 365 -13.48 18.59 -11.12
C GLY A 365 -13.62 17.46 -10.11
N GLN A 366 -12.67 17.34 -9.18
CA GLN A 366 -12.67 16.29 -8.16
C GLN A 366 -13.92 16.29 -7.27
N ARG A 367 -14.57 17.45 -7.06
CA ARG A 367 -15.83 17.53 -6.27
C ARG A 367 -17.02 16.77 -6.87
N TYR A 368 -16.91 16.37 -8.15
CA TYR A 368 -17.95 15.63 -8.88
C TYR A 368 -17.69 14.13 -8.93
N LEU A 369 -16.57 13.66 -8.39
CA LEU A 369 -16.23 12.25 -8.28
C LEU A 369 -16.13 11.85 -6.81
N SER A 370 -16.83 10.78 -6.44
CA SER A 370 -16.54 10.02 -5.23
C SER A 370 -16.07 8.61 -5.59
N TYR A 371 -15.34 7.99 -4.69
CA TYR A 371 -14.74 6.68 -4.87
C TYR A 371 -15.29 5.71 -3.83
N THR A 372 -15.61 4.49 -4.24
CA THR A 372 -16.09 3.43 -3.35
C THR A 372 -15.47 2.09 -3.75
N ILE A 373 -15.22 1.23 -2.78
CA ILE A 373 -14.77 -0.17 -2.99
C ILE A 373 -15.95 -1.15 -2.96
N HIS A 374 -17.16 -0.66 -2.66
CA HIS A 374 -18.39 -1.45 -2.63
C HIS A 374 -19.23 -1.16 -3.87
N ILE A 375 -19.74 -2.22 -4.51
CA ILE A 375 -20.68 -2.19 -5.64
C ILE A 375 -22.11 -2.03 -5.14
#